data_AF-A0A452CD47-F1
#
_entry.id   AF-A0A452CD47-F1
#
_cell.length_a   1.000
_cell.length_b   1.000
_cell.length_c   1.000
_cell.angle_alpha   90.00
_cell.angle_beta   90.00
_cell.angle_gamma   90.00
#
_symmetry.space_group_name_H-M   'P 1'
#
loop_
_entity.id
_entity.type
_entity.pdbx_description
1 polymer ?
#
loop_
_entity_poly.entity_id
_entity_poly.type
_entity_poly.pdbx_seq_one_letter_code
_entity_poly.pdbx_strand_id
1 'polypeptide(L)'
;MAAVTDVQRLQARVEELERWVYGPGGSRGSRKVADGLVKVQVALGNIASKRERVKILYKKIEDLIKYLDPEYIDRIALPDASKLQFILAEEQFILSQVALLEQVEALVPMLDSTHIKAVPEHAARLQRLAQIHIQQQDQCVEITEESKALLEEYNKTVSFLLSQAPEECFPEPCPFIPFLALSLIPSQPACLFPCFPTL
;
A
#
# COMPACT_ATOMS: atom_id res chain seq x y z
N MET A 1 -0.44 12.25 -108.74
CA MET A 1 -1.08 10.99 -108.31
C MET A 1 -0.98 10.75 -106.80
N ALA A 2 0.17 10.94 -106.15
CA ALA A 2 0.32 10.75 -104.68
C ALA A 2 -0.54 11.66 -103.80
N ALA A 3 -0.74 12.92 -104.19
CA ALA A 3 -1.58 13.85 -103.42
C ALA A 3 -3.05 13.41 -103.36
N VAL A 4 -3.55 12.68 -104.36
CA VAL A 4 -4.96 12.23 -104.40
C VAL A 4 -5.18 11.04 -103.47
N THR A 5 -4.20 10.15 -103.35
CA THR A 5 -4.27 8.99 -102.44
C THR A 5 -4.20 9.42 -100.97
N ASP A 6 -3.40 10.45 -100.66
CA ASP A 6 -3.33 11.00 -99.31
C ASP A 6 -4.65 11.69 -98.91
N VAL A 7 -5.27 12.41 -99.85
CA VAL A 7 -6.59 13.03 -99.65
C VAL A 7 -7.67 11.96 -99.40
N GLN A 8 -7.68 10.87 -100.17
CA GLN A 8 -8.63 9.76 -99.97
C GLN A 8 -8.43 9.07 -98.62
N ARG A 9 -7.18 8.86 -98.20
CA ARG A 9 -6.86 8.26 -96.89
C ARG A 9 -7.28 9.15 -95.72
N LEU A 10 -7.06 10.45 -95.84
CA LEU A 10 -7.52 11.42 -94.85
C LEU A 10 -9.05 11.47 -94.79
N GLN A 11 -9.71 11.39 -95.95
CA GLN A 11 -11.16 11.38 -96.03
C GLN A 11 -11.78 10.15 -95.34
N ALA A 12 -11.24 8.95 -95.57
CA ALA A 12 -11.70 7.74 -94.87
C ALA A 12 -11.54 7.85 -93.34
N ARG A 13 -10.43 8.40 -92.86
CA ARG A 13 -10.21 8.63 -91.42
C ARG A 13 -11.15 9.68 -90.85
N VAL A 14 -11.47 10.73 -91.60
CA VAL A 14 -12.43 11.75 -91.18
C VAL A 14 -13.83 11.15 -91.10
N GLU A 15 -14.24 10.34 -92.08
CA GLU A 15 -15.54 9.66 -92.08
C GLU A 15 -15.68 8.71 -90.88
N GLU A 16 -14.63 7.96 -90.54
CA GLU A 16 -14.61 7.15 -89.33
C GLU A 16 -14.77 8.02 -88.07
N LEU A 17 -13.97 9.09 -87.92
CA LEU A 17 -14.05 9.99 -86.77
C LEU A 17 -15.42 10.67 -86.65
N GLU A 18 -16.03 11.08 -87.75
CA GLU A 18 -17.37 11.65 -87.77
C GLU A 18 -18.42 10.63 -87.31
N ARG A 19 -18.26 9.35 -87.69
CA ARG A 19 -19.12 8.26 -87.21
C ARG A 19 -18.96 8.00 -85.71
N TRP A 20 -17.75 8.08 -85.17
CA TRP A 20 -17.49 7.93 -83.73
C TRP A 20 -18.03 9.09 -82.89
N VAL A 21 -17.97 10.32 -83.40
CA VAL A 21 -18.37 11.52 -82.64
C VAL A 21 -19.87 11.83 -82.79
N TYR A 22 -20.43 11.65 -83.99
CA TYR A 22 -21.80 12.07 -84.32
C TYR A 22 -22.78 10.91 -84.54
N GLY A 23 -22.31 9.66 -84.61
CA GLY A 23 -23.14 8.48 -84.88
C GLY A 23 -23.69 8.45 -86.32
N PRO A 24 -24.45 7.40 -86.69
CA PRO A 24 -25.06 7.30 -88.01
C PRO A 24 -26.17 8.34 -88.15
N GLY A 25 -25.89 9.46 -88.81
CA GLY A 25 -26.88 10.53 -89.03
C GLY A 25 -26.38 11.98 -88.94
N GLY A 26 -25.07 12.23 -88.86
CA GLY A 26 -24.45 13.50 -89.27
C GLY A 26 -24.98 14.79 -88.64
N SER A 27 -25.66 14.74 -87.49
CA SER A 27 -26.14 15.96 -86.84
C SER A 27 -24.96 16.62 -86.13
N ARG A 28 -24.38 17.66 -86.76
CA ARG A 28 -23.25 18.47 -86.24
C ARG A 28 -23.67 19.35 -85.05
N GLY A 29 -24.19 18.73 -84.00
CA GLY A 29 -24.44 19.35 -82.71
C GLY A 29 -23.11 19.60 -81.98
N SER A 30 -22.44 20.69 -82.35
CA SER A 30 -21.24 21.18 -81.67
C SER A 30 -21.51 21.33 -80.15
N ARG A 31 -20.59 20.81 -79.32
CA ARG A 31 -20.46 20.90 -77.84
C ARG A 31 -21.00 19.78 -76.95
N LYS A 32 -21.88 18.86 -77.38
CA LYS A 32 -22.50 17.90 -76.42
C LYS A 32 -21.52 16.94 -75.74
N VAL A 33 -20.46 16.51 -76.42
CA VAL A 33 -19.47 15.56 -75.85
C VAL A 33 -18.55 16.24 -74.82
N ALA A 34 -18.03 17.42 -75.15
CA ALA A 34 -17.21 18.21 -74.22
C ALA A 34 -18.04 18.67 -73.01
N ASP A 35 -19.27 19.15 -73.24
CA ASP A 35 -20.19 19.52 -72.16
C ASP A 35 -20.60 18.31 -71.30
N GLY A 36 -20.78 17.14 -71.93
CA GLY A 36 -21.04 15.88 -71.24
C GLY A 36 -19.88 15.46 -70.34
N LEU A 37 -18.64 15.55 -70.85
CA LEU A 37 -17.44 15.25 -70.08
C LEU A 37 -17.27 16.23 -68.91
N VAL A 38 -17.50 17.53 -69.13
CA VAL A 38 -17.49 18.54 -68.06
C VAL A 38 -18.58 18.25 -67.01
N LYS A 39 -19.79 17.88 -67.44
CA LYS A 39 -20.87 17.49 -66.51
C LYS A 39 -20.51 16.25 -65.69
N VAL A 40 -19.91 15.24 -66.31
CA VAL A 40 -19.45 14.02 -65.61
C VAL A 40 -18.32 14.36 -64.64
N GLN A 41 -17.38 15.21 -65.04
CA GLN A 41 -16.31 15.68 -64.16
C GLN A 41 -16.85 16.45 -62.95
N VAL A 42 -17.82 17.35 -63.17
CA VAL A 42 -18.49 18.09 -62.08
C VAL A 42 -19.30 17.14 -61.19
N ALA A 43 -20.01 16.17 -61.76
CA ALA A 43 -20.76 15.17 -61.00
C ALA A 43 -19.84 14.28 -60.15
N LEU A 44 -18.72 13.82 -60.70
CA LEU A 44 -17.68 13.06 -59.99
C LEU A 44 -17.04 13.90 -58.89
N GLY A 45 -16.69 15.16 -59.16
CA GLY A 45 -16.16 16.09 -58.17
C GLY A 45 -17.15 16.37 -57.04
N ASN A 46 -18.44 16.49 -57.36
CA ASN A 46 -19.50 16.64 -56.37
C ASN A 46 -19.70 15.38 -55.52
N ILE A 47 -19.63 14.18 -56.10
CA ILE A 47 -19.75 12.92 -55.36
C ILE A 47 -18.53 12.71 -54.44
N ALA A 48 -17.33 12.97 -54.95
CA ALA A 48 -16.09 12.87 -54.18
C ALA A 48 -16.04 13.86 -53.02
N SER A 49 -16.36 15.14 -53.28
CA SER A 49 -16.40 16.18 -52.24
C SER A 49 -17.49 15.94 -51.19
N LYS A 50 -18.68 15.49 -51.59
CA LYS A 50 -19.76 15.15 -50.63
C LYS A 50 -19.35 13.99 -49.72
N ARG A 51 -18.74 12.92 -50.25
CA ARG A 51 -18.26 11.79 -49.44
C ARG A 51 -17.20 12.23 -48.43
N GLU A 52 -16.24 13.06 -48.84
CA GLU A 52 -15.20 13.54 -47.92
C GLU A 52 -15.77 14.48 -46.85
N ARG A 53 -16.69 15.37 -47.22
CA ARG A 53 -17.40 16.23 -46.25
C ARG A 53 -18.18 15.42 -45.22
N VAL A 54 -18.89 14.37 -45.66
CA VAL A 54 -19.62 13.47 -44.76
C VAL A 54 -18.65 12.74 -43.83
N LYS A 55 -17.52 12.24 -44.34
CA LYS A 55 -16.49 11.58 -43.52
C LYS A 55 -15.90 12.51 -42.45
N ILE A 56 -15.59 13.76 -42.81
CA ILE A 56 -15.12 14.77 -41.86
C ILE A 56 -16.18 15.07 -40.80
N LEU A 57 -17.45 15.17 -41.20
CA LEU A 57 -18.56 15.40 -40.27
C LEU A 57 -18.73 14.25 -39.29
N TYR A 58 -18.65 12.98 -39.73
CA TYR A 58 -18.72 11.84 -38.82
C TYR A 58 -17.57 11.83 -37.81
N LYS A 59 -16.33 12.12 -38.23
CA LYS A 59 -15.20 12.27 -37.31
C LYS A 59 -15.42 13.42 -36.30
N LYS A 60 -15.93 14.57 -36.77
CA LYS A 60 -16.27 15.69 -35.88
C LYS A 60 -17.39 15.34 -34.91
N ILE A 61 -18.37 14.54 -35.30
CA ILE A 61 -19.44 14.06 -34.42
C ILE A 61 -18.85 13.13 -33.35
N GLU A 62 -17.98 12.20 -33.71
CA GLU A 62 -17.28 11.34 -32.74
C GLU A 62 -16.45 12.17 -31.75
N ASP A 63 -15.73 13.18 -32.23
CA ASP A 63 -14.97 14.07 -31.37
C ASP A 63 -15.87 14.94 -30.49
N LEU A 64 -16.97 15.46 -31.03
CA LEU A 64 -17.97 16.20 -30.25
C LEU A 64 -18.60 15.33 -29.16
N ILE A 65 -18.91 14.05 -29.44
CA ILE A 65 -19.43 13.11 -28.42
C ILE A 65 -18.42 12.96 -27.27
N LYS A 66 -17.11 12.84 -27.57
CA LYS A 66 -16.06 12.79 -26.53
C LYS A 66 -15.97 14.08 -25.71
N TYR A 67 -16.14 15.24 -26.35
CA TYR A 67 -16.15 16.53 -25.65
C TYR A 67 -17.47 16.76 -24.89
N LEU A 68 -18.57 16.11 -25.27
CA LEU A 68 -19.86 16.23 -24.60
C LEU A 68 -19.97 15.32 -23.36
N ASP A 69 -18.99 14.44 -23.10
CA ASP A 69 -18.94 13.67 -21.86
C ASP A 69 -18.59 14.60 -20.67
N PRO A 70 -19.56 14.95 -19.81
CA PRO A 70 -19.38 15.93 -18.74
C PRO A 70 -18.37 15.46 -17.69
N GLU A 71 -18.23 14.14 -17.49
CA GLU A 71 -17.21 13.58 -16.58
C GLU A 71 -15.77 13.84 -17.04
N TYR A 72 -15.53 14.02 -18.35
CA TYR A 72 -14.19 14.30 -18.87
C TYR A 72 -13.84 15.79 -18.74
N ILE A 73 -14.80 16.67 -19.04
CA ILE A 73 -14.62 18.12 -18.88
C ILE A 73 -14.44 18.47 -17.40
N ASP A 74 -15.26 17.94 -16.49
CA ASP A 74 -15.20 18.31 -15.07
C ASP A 74 -13.90 17.85 -14.39
N ARG A 75 -13.31 16.73 -14.83
CA ARG A 75 -12.03 16.23 -14.29
C ARG A 75 -10.81 17.00 -14.82
N ILE A 76 -10.89 17.58 -16.02
CA ILE A 76 -9.76 18.28 -16.67
C ILE A 76 -9.83 19.78 -16.46
N ALA A 77 -11.03 20.34 -16.41
CA ALA A 77 -11.29 21.76 -16.38
C ALA A 77 -11.66 22.25 -14.97
N LEU A 78 -10.97 21.78 -13.93
CA LEU A 78 -10.98 22.50 -12.65
C LEU A 78 -10.42 23.91 -12.91
N PRO A 79 -11.25 24.98 -12.88
CA PRO A 79 -10.76 26.32 -13.18
C PRO A 79 -9.75 26.73 -12.10
N ASP A 80 -8.69 27.45 -12.47
CA ASP A 80 -7.60 27.76 -11.54
C ASP A 80 -8.06 28.53 -10.30
N ALA A 81 -9.11 29.36 -10.44
CA ALA A 81 -9.76 30.02 -9.30
C ALA A 81 -10.35 29.02 -8.28
N SER A 82 -10.92 27.89 -8.74
CA SER A 82 -11.45 26.85 -7.85
C SER A 82 -10.36 26.05 -7.14
N LYS A 83 -9.21 25.81 -7.80
CA LYS A 83 -8.05 25.15 -7.18
C LYS A 83 -7.52 25.97 -6.01
N LEU A 84 -7.44 27.28 -6.16
CA LEU A 84 -7.01 28.18 -5.09
C LEU A 84 -7.99 28.15 -3.90
N GLN A 85 -9.30 28.20 -4.17
CA GLN A 85 -10.31 28.10 -3.12
C GLN A 85 -10.28 26.74 -2.41
N PHE A 86 -10.03 25.66 -3.14
CA PHE A 86 -9.87 24.33 -2.57
C PHE A 86 -8.65 24.26 -1.65
N ILE A 87 -7.49 24.77 -2.10
CA ILE A 87 -6.26 24.81 -1.28
C ILE A 87 -6.46 25.64 -0.01
N LEU A 88 -7.11 26.81 -0.09
CA LEU A 88 -7.38 27.63 1.09
C LEU A 88 -8.41 27.00 2.03
N ALA A 89 -9.45 26.37 1.49
CA ALA A 89 -10.44 25.66 2.28
C ALA A 89 -9.85 24.43 3.00
N GLU A 90 -8.93 23.73 2.34
CA GLU A 90 -8.25 22.55 2.89
C GLU A 90 -6.91 22.86 3.56
N GLU A 91 -6.51 24.12 3.69
CA GLU A 91 -5.20 24.51 4.24
C GLU A 91 -4.98 23.89 5.63
N GLN A 92 -5.98 24.00 6.51
CA GLN A 92 -5.91 23.43 7.85
C GLN A 92 -5.83 21.90 7.83
N PHE A 93 -6.52 21.26 6.89
CA PHE A 93 -6.47 19.82 6.72
C PHE A 93 -5.06 19.39 6.30
N ILE A 94 -4.49 20.01 5.27
CA ILE A 94 -3.14 19.72 4.78
C ILE A 94 -2.11 19.93 5.89
N LEU A 95 -2.16 21.06 6.61
CA LEU A 95 -1.24 21.34 7.72
C LEU A 95 -1.36 20.32 8.84
N SER A 96 -2.58 19.90 9.20
CA SER A 96 -2.80 18.88 10.23
C SER A 96 -2.24 17.51 9.81
N GLN A 97 -2.37 17.15 8.53
CA GLN A 97 -1.83 15.90 7.99
C GLN A 97 -0.30 15.93 7.97
N VAL A 98 0.31 17.06 7.59
CA VAL A 98 1.77 17.23 7.64
C VAL A 98 2.28 17.09 9.07
N ALA A 99 1.67 17.77 10.03
CA ALA A 99 2.07 17.68 11.44
C ALA A 99 1.96 16.25 12.01
N LEU A 100 0.95 15.49 11.59
CA LEU A 100 0.82 14.09 11.97
C LEU A 100 1.88 13.22 11.27
N LEU A 101 2.15 13.49 10.00
CA LEU A 101 3.14 12.74 9.22
C LEU A 101 4.56 12.96 9.76
N GLU A 102 4.90 14.18 10.19
CA GLU A 102 6.15 14.48 10.88
C GLU A 102 6.29 13.68 12.19
N GLN A 103 5.21 13.51 12.96
CA GLN A 103 5.23 12.66 14.15
C GLN A 103 5.49 11.20 13.80
N VAL A 104 4.85 10.70 12.74
CA VAL A 104 5.09 9.34 12.25
C VAL A 104 6.54 9.18 11.80
N GLU A 105 7.09 10.13 11.05
CA GLU A 105 8.49 10.11 10.59
C GLU A 105 9.47 10.09 11.77
N ALA A 106 9.20 10.87 12.83
CA ALA A 106 10.00 10.86 14.05
C ALA A 106 9.98 9.51 14.78
N LEU A 107 8.88 8.74 14.65
CA LEU A 107 8.70 7.44 15.29
C LEU A 107 9.28 6.27 14.48
N VAL A 108 9.47 6.42 13.15
CA VAL A 108 10.10 5.41 12.28
C VAL A 108 11.41 4.84 12.84
N PRO A 109 12.40 5.66 13.27
CA PRO A 109 13.67 5.14 13.77
C PRO A 109 13.55 4.35 15.09
N MET A 110 12.47 4.51 15.86
CA MET A 110 12.26 3.72 17.09
C MET A 110 11.95 2.25 16.80
N LEU A 111 11.31 1.95 15.66
CA LEU A 111 10.97 0.59 15.25
C LEU A 111 12.23 -0.25 14.98
N ASP A 112 13.31 0.40 14.53
CA ASP A 112 14.59 -0.25 14.25
C ASP A 112 15.55 -0.29 15.43
N SER A 113 15.12 0.20 16.60
CA SER A 113 15.96 0.29 17.79
C SER A 113 16.54 -1.08 18.19
N THR A 114 17.82 -1.06 18.55
CA THR A 114 18.57 -2.26 18.95
C THR A 114 17.96 -2.93 20.18
N HIS A 115 17.30 -2.16 21.05
CA HIS A 115 16.62 -2.66 22.24
C HIS A 115 15.44 -3.57 21.92
N ILE A 116 14.61 -3.22 20.91
CA ILE A 116 13.51 -4.07 20.46
C ILE A 116 14.06 -5.35 19.82
N LYS A 117 15.14 -5.26 19.05
CA LYS A 117 15.81 -6.41 18.43
C LYS A 117 16.48 -7.35 19.46
N ALA A 118 16.93 -6.82 20.60
CA ALA A 118 17.58 -7.58 21.66
C ALA A 118 16.61 -8.25 22.66
N VAL A 119 15.31 -7.96 22.59
CA VAL A 119 14.27 -8.58 23.44
C VAL A 119 14.33 -10.12 23.47
N PRO A 120 14.41 -10.86 22.34
CA PRO A 120 14.47 -12.32 22.38
C PRO A 120 15.71 -12.85 23.11
N GLU A 121 16.85 -12.17 23.02
CA GLU A 121 18.06 -12.57 23.75
C GLU A 121 17.91 -12.37 25.26
N HIS A 122 17.36 -11.21 25.67
CA HIS A 122 17.07 -10.93 27.07
C HIS A 122 15.99 -11.88 27.63
N ALA A 123 14.97 -12.23 26.85
CA ALA A 123 13.93 -13.18 27.25
C ALA A 123 14.52 -14.59 27.51
N ALA A 124 15.43 -15.06 26.66
CA ALA A 124 16.09 -16.35 26.87
C ALA A 124 16.96 -16.37 28.14
N ARG A 125 17.67 -15.27 28.42
CA ARG A 125 18.45 -15.12 29.67
C ARG A 125 17.54 -15.06 30.90
N LEU A 126 16.43 -14.33 30.81
CA LEU A 126 15.43 -14.22 31.88
C LEU A 126 14.78 -15.58 32.16
N GLN A 127 14.44 -16.36 31.13
CA GLN A 127 13.87 -17.69 31.28
C GLN A 127 14.83 -18.64 32.00
N ARG A 128 16.13 -18.61 31.63
CA ARG A 128 17.16 -19.39 32.34
C ARG A 128 17.27 -18.97 33.80
N LEU A 129 17.27 -17.66 34.07
CA LEU A 129 17.34 -17.14 35.43
C LEU A 129 16.12 -17.55 36.26
N ALA A 130 14.91 -17.48 35.68
CA ALA A 130 13.68 -17.91 36.33
C ALA A 130 13.74 -19.40 36.71
N GLN A 131 14.28 -20.25 35.83
CA GLN A 131 14.45 -21.67 36.13
C GLN A 131 15.45 -21.91 37.28
N ILE A 132 16.57 -21.19 37.29
CA ILE A 132 17.54 -21.25 38.40
C ILE A 132 16.88 -20.76 39.69
N HIS A 133 16.08 -19.71 39.63
CA HIS A 133 15.41 -19.17 40.81
C HIS A 133 14.42 -20.15 41.42
N ILE A 134 13.63 -20.86 40.59
CA ILE A 134 12.76 -21.95 41.05
C ILE A 134 13.58 -23.02 41.77
N GLN A 135 14.69 -23.47 41.16
CA GLN A 135 15.55 -24.49 41.77
C GLN A 135 16.14 -24.03 43.11
N GLN A 136 16.61 -22.78 43.19
CA GLN A 136 17.13 -22.22 44.44
C GLN A 136 16.06 -22.09 45.51
N GLN A 137 14.82 -21.75 45.11
CA GLN A 137 13.69 -21.65 46.03
C GLN A 137 13.35 -23.02 46.62
N ASP A 138 13.27 -24.06 45.79
CA ASP A 138 13.01 -25.43 46.24
C ASP A 138 14.11 -25.91 47.22
N GLN A 139 15.39 -25.68 46.87
CA GLN A 139 16.53 -26.02 47.74
C GLN A 139 16.50 -25.26 49.08
N CYS A 140 16.17 -23.97 49.06
CA CYS A 140 16.04 -23.18 50.28
C CYS A 140 14.94 -23.74 51.19
N VAL A 141 13.81 -24.15 50.63
CA VAL A 141 12.71 -24.75 51.41
C VAL A 141 13.17 -26.08 52.01
N GLU A 142 13.75 -26.97 51.21
CA GLU A 142 14.26 -28.27 51.66
C GLU A 142 15.27 -28.14 52.81
N ILE A 143 16.32 -27.33 52.64
CA ILE A 143 17.35 -27.11 53.67
C ILE A 143 16.75 -26.48 54.93
N THR A 144 15.77 -25.57 54.77
CA THR A 144 15.11 -24.95 55.91
C THR A 144 14.28 -25.96 56.69
N GLU A 145 13.57 -26.87 56.00
CA GLU A 145 12.80 -27.93 56.63
C GLU A 145 13.70 -28.96 57.32
N GLU A 146 14.80 -29.38 56.70
CA GLU A 146 15.79 -30.26 57.31
C GLU A 146 16.42 -29.64 58.56
N SER A 147 16.81 -28.37 58.50
CA SER A 147 17.37 -27.63 59.63
C SER A 147 16.37 -27.52 60.79
N LYS A 148 15.09 -27.25 60.49
CA LYS A 148 14.02 -27.25 61.49
C LYS A 148 13.82 -28.63 62.12
N ALA A 149 13.81 -29.69 61.32
CA ALA A 149 13.66 -31.05 61.81
C ALA A 149 14.81 -31.45 62.74
N LEU A 150 16.05 -31.11 62.37
CA LEU A 150 17.24 -31.35 63.20
C LEU A 150 17.18 -30.57 64.52
N LEU A 151 16.76 -29.31 64.47
CA LEU A 151 16.55 -28.47 65.66
C LEU A 151 15.45 -29.03 66.57
N GLU A 152 14.35 -29.54 66.00
CA GLU A 152 13.30 -30.20 66.76
C GLU A 152 13.79 -31.49 67.44
N GLU A 153 14.59 -32.30 66.75
CA GLU A 153 15.17 -33.52 67.32
C GLU A 153 16.15 -33.20 68.45
N TYR A 154 16.99 -32.18 68.27
CA TYR A 154 17.86 -31.66 69.33
C TYR A 154 17.04 -31.19 70.54
N ASN A 155 15.99 -30.38 70.32
CA ASN A 155 15.12 -29.89 71.38
C ASN A 155 14.43 -31.04 72.14
N LYS A 156 13.95 -32.07 71.42
CA LYS A 156 13.38 -33.28 72.03
C LYS A 156 14.41 -34.02 72.90
N THR A 157 15.64 -34.17 72.40
CA THR A 157 16.73 -34.85 73.11
C THR A 157 17.13 -34.09 74.38
N VAL A 158 17.29 -32.77 74.28
CA VAL A 158 17.61 -31.91 75.44
C VAL A 158 16.49 -31.94 76.47
N SER A 159 15.22 -31.85 76.05
CA SER A 159 14.08 -31.96 76.97
C SER A 159 14.02 -33.33 77.66
N PHE A 160 14.32 -34.40 76.92
CA PHE A 160 14.42 -35.75 77.49
C PHE A 160 15.53 -35.84 78.54
N LEU A 161 16.73 -35.33 78.25
CA LEU A 161 17.85 -35.31 79.20
C LEU A 161 17.55 -34.47 80.45
N LEU A 162 16.91 -33.30 80.28
CA LEU A 162 16.49 -32.44 81.40
C LEU A 162 15.42 -33.11 82.28
N SER A 163 14.49 -33.88 81.68
CA SER A 163 13.46 -34.62 82.44
C SER A 163 13.99 -35.87 83.15
N GLN A 164 15.15 -36.41 82.73
CA GLN A 164 15.85 -37.50 83.40
C GLN A 164 16.87 -37.03 84.45
N ALA A 165 17.20 -35.74 84.47
CA ALA A 165 18.13 -35.18 85.46
C ALA A 165 17.45 -35.06 86.84
N PRO A 166 18.04 -35.58 87.93
CA PRO A 166 17.56 -35.32 89.29
C PRO A 166 17.74 -33.83 89.66
N GLU A 167 16.75 -33.30 90.40
CA GLU A 167 16.44 -31.92 90.84
C GLU A 167 17.57 -30.97 91.38
N GLU A 168 18.86 -31.19 91.12
CA GLU A 168 19.95 -30.46 91.81
C GLU A 168 20.86 -29.60 90.90
N CYS A 169 20.49 -29.30 89.65
CA CYS A 169 21.30 -28.38 88.81
C CYS A 169 20.45 -27.49 87.90
N PHE A 170 19.75 -26.52 88.49
CA PHE A 170 19.38 -25.30 87.79
C PHE A 170 20.47 -24.24 87.99
N PRO A 171 21.05 -23.71 86.91
CA PRO A 171 21.40 -22.30 86.88
C PRO A 171 20.69 -21.61 85.72
N GLU A 172 19.96 -20.54 86.07
CA GLU A 172 19.60 -19.34 85.31
C GLU A 172 19.11 -19.47 83.83
N PRO A 173 18.03 -18.76 83.45
CA PRO A 173 17.51 -18.78 82.09
C PRO A 173 18.53 -18.21 81.11
N CYS A 174 19.11 -19.08 80.28
CA CYS A 174 20.09 -18.69 79.28
C CYS A 174 19.47 -17.69 78.28
N PRO A 175 20.16 -16.58 77.96
CA PRO A 175 19.64 -15.50 77.09
C PRO A 175 19.74 -15.84 75.59
N PHE A 176 19.71 -17.12 75.21
CA PHE A 176 19.94 -17.56 73.83
C PHE A 176 18.69 -17.56 72.94
N ILE A 177 17.51 -17.33 73.52
CA ILE A 177 16.25 -17.35 72.78
C ILE A 177 15.95 -16.08 71.93
N PRO A 178 16.57 -14.88 72.10
CA PRO A 178 16.21 -13.74 71.26
C PRO A 178 16.86 -13.76 69.87
N PHE A 179 17.90 -14.58 69.60
CA PHE A 179 18.57 -14.59 68.28
C PHE A 179 17.86 -15.47 67.24
N LEU A 180 17.17 -16.54 67.66
CA LEU A 180 16.41 -17.40 66.74
C LEU A 180 15.09 -16.75 66.28
N ALA A 181 14.53 -15.81 67.06
CA ALA A 181 13.33 -15.07 66.67
C ALA A 181 13.57 -14.04 65.55
N LEU A 182 14.81 -13.54 65.38
CA LEU A 182 15.16 -12.59 64.31
C LEU A 182 15.57 -13.26 62.99
N SER A 183 15.93 -14.54 62.99
CA SER A 183 16.22 -15.29 61.75
C SER A 183 14.97 -15.97 61.15
N LEU A 184 13.85 -15.96 61.89
CA LEU A 184 12.53 -16.40 61.44
C LEU A 184 11.62 -15.23 61.01
N ILE A 185 12.20 -14.11 60.53
CA ILE A 185 11.39 -13.16 59.76
C ILE A 185 11.05 -13.89 58.44
N PRO A 186 9.77 -14.16 58.14
CA PRO A 186 9.41 -14.68 56.85
C PRO A 186 9.80 -13.61 55.85
N SER A 187 10.81 -13.89 55.02
CA SER A 187 10.96 -13.21 53.74
C SER A 187 9.69 -13.54 52.96
N GLN A 188 8.66 -12.71 53.14
CA GLN A 188 7.48 -12.71 52.29
C GLN A 188 7.98 -12.74 50.85
N PRO A 189 7.37 -13.54 49.97
CA PRO A 189 7.46 -13.26 48.55
C PRO A 189 6.64 -11.98 48.37
N ALA A 190 7.27 -10.82 48.57
CA ALA A 190 6.78 -9.60 47.99
C ALA A 190 6.79 -9.87 46.49
N CYS A 191 5.60 -10.13 45.94
CA CYS A 191 5.29 -10.15 44.53
C CYS A 191 5.71 -8.81 43.92
N LEU A 192 7.01 -8.63 43.69
CA LEU A 192 7.54 -7.57 42.86
C LEU A 192 7.40 -8.07 41.42
N PHE A 193 6.16 -8.02 40.93
CA PHE A 193 5.95 -7.66 39.54
C PHE A 193 6.63 -6.31 39.33
N PRO A 194 7.66 -6.20 38.50
CA PRO A 194 8.01 -4.90 37.97
C PRO A 194 6.89 -4.54 37.01
N CYS A 195 6.07 -3.55 37.38
CA CYS A 195 5.39 -2.73 36.41
C CYS A 195 6.42 -2.30 35.36
N PHE A 196 6.29 -2.85 34.14
CA PHE A 196 6.95 -2.30 32.97
C PHE A 196 6.51 -0.84 32.82
N PRO A 197 7.42 0.14 32.76
CA PRO A 197 7.06 1.43 32.20
C PRO A 197 6.86 1.21 30.70
N THR A 198 5.62 1.41 30.26
CA THR A 198 5.28 1.63 28.85
C THR A 198 6.13 2.77 28.30
N LEU A 199 6.91 2.45 27.27
CA LEU A 199 7.45 3.40 26.29
C LEU A 199 7.49 2.68 24.94
#